data_AF-A0A3E1I529-F1
#
_entry.id   AF-A0A3E1I529-F1
#
_cell.length_a   1.000
_cell.length_b   1.000
_cell.length_c   1.000
_cell.angle_alpha   90.00
_cell.angle_beta   90.00
_cell.angle_gamma   90.00
#
_symmetry.space_group_name_H-M   'P 1'
#
loop_
_entity.id
_entity.type
_entity.pdbx_description
1 polymer ?
#
loop_
_entity_poly.entity_id
_entity_poly.type
_entity_poly.pdbx_seq_one_letter_code
_entity_poly.pdbx_strand_id
1 'polypeptide(L)'
;MLKEEALIPLVGAVVVAVIAGAISLSVAILTKDQKTSEFRQSWIDSLRNDVSKLAGIMYAMLSFADSVKAKGESHAYEFLVSSKDSFVDMANLITRIRLRLNVKEHARLLAVLDTMSQGEGLSKKQTESLIEGVVAETQLVLKTEWQRVKRGEKSFQILKWSSAFVLLAGVIGVTWYFYPS
;
A
#
# COMPACT_ATOMS: atom_id res chain seq x y z
N MET A 1 -16.48 -57.08 -19.88
CA MET A 1 -15.39 -56.43 -20.64
C MET A 1 -15.77 -55.01 -21.11
N LEU A 2 -16.82 -54.80 -21.93
CA LEU A 2 -17.20 -53.43 -22.40
C LEU A 2 -17.46 -52.36 -21.31
N LYS A 3 -17.92 -52.74 -20.11
CA LYS A 3 -18.15 -51.80 -19.00
C LYS A 3 -16.87 -51.35 -18.29
N GLU A 4 -15.84 -52.20 -18.22
CA GLU A 4 -14.58 -51.88 -17.53
C GLU A 4 -13.68 -51.01 -18.41
N GLU A 5 -13.66 -51.25 -19.73
CA GLU A 5 -12.90 -50.45 -20.69
C GLU A 5 -13.41 -49.00 -20.81
N ALA A 6 -14.71 -48.77 -20.59
CA ALA A 6 -15.30 -47.43 -20.58
C ALA A 6 -15.13 -46.70 -19.22
N LEU A 7 -14.91 -47.45 -18.13
CA LEU A 7 -14.80 -46.89 -16.79
C LEU A 7 -13.47 -46.14 -16.59
N ILE A 8 -12.38 -46.69 -17.09
CA ILE A 8 -11.03 -46.10 -17.01
C ILE A 8 -10.96 -44.70 -17.64
N PRO A 9 -11.39 -44.47 -18.89
CA PRO A 9 -11.38 -43.14 -19.49
C PRO A 9 -12.38 -42.18 -18.82
N LEU A 10 -13.51 -42.67 -18.30
CA LEU A 10 -14.46 -41.83 -17.55
C LEU A 10 -13.83 -41.32 -16.25
N VAL A 11 -13.21 -42.20 -15.46
CA VAL A 11 -12.50 -41.83 -14.23
C VAL A 11 -11.34 -40.88 -14.56
N GLY A 12 -10.60 -41.16 -15.64
CA GLY A 12 -9.53 -40.27 -16.12
C GLY A 12 -10.03 -38.87 -16.45
N ALA A 13 -11.15 -38.75 -17.17
CA ALA A 13 -11.75 -37.46 -17.52
C ALA A 13 -12.20 -36.67 -16.27
N VAL A 14 -12.81 -37.35 -15.29
CA VAL A 14 -13.22 -36.73 -14.02
C VAL A 14 -11.99 -36.22 -13.25
N VAL A 15 -10.94 -37.03 -13.15
CA VAL A 15 -9.69 -36.63 -12.47
C VAL A 15 -9.07 -35.41 -13.14
N VAL A 16 -8.97 -35.41 -14.48
CA VAL A 16 -8.44 -34.27 -15.24
C VAL A 16 -9.29 -33.01 -15.01
N ALA A 17 -10.63 -33.13 -15.01
CA ALA A 17 -11.52 -32.00 -14.76
C ALA A 17 -11.35 -31.43 -13.34
N VAL A 18 -11.19 -32.26 -12.32
CA VAL A 18 -10.94 -31.84 -10.94
C VAL A 18 -9.60 -31.12 -10.82
N ILE A 19 -8.54 -31.65 -11.43
CA ILE A 19 -7.22 -31.01 -11.45
C ILE A 19 -7.30 -29.65 -12.15
N ALA A 20 -7.93 -29.58 -13.32
CA ALA A 20 -8.13 -28.33 -14.04
C ALA A 20 -8.89 -27.29 -13.22
N GLY A 21 -9.95 -27.71 -12.51
CA GLY A 21 -10.71 -26.87 -11.58
C GLY A 21 -9.85 -26.34 -10.42
N ALA A 22 -9.02 -27.19 -9.81
CA ALA A 22 -8.13 -26.81 -8.72
C ALA A 22 -7.05 -25.80 -9.18
N ILE A 23 -6.48 -26.00 -10.37
CA ILE A 23 -5.53 -25.06 -10.99
C ILE A 23 -6.22 -23.73 -11.25
N SER A 24 -7.41 -23.74 -11.87
CA SER A 24 -8.17 -22.53 -12.17
C SER A 24 -8.49 -21.71 -10.92
N LEU A 25 -8.94 -22.38 -9.85
CA LEU A 25 -9.19 -21.73 -8.56
C LEU A 25 -7.91 -21.13 -7.95
N SER A 26 -6.80 -21.86 -8.02
CA SER A 26 -5.50 -21.40 -7.51
C SER A 26 -5.04 -20.14 -8.25
N VAL A 27 -5.14 -20.13 -9.58
CA VAL A 27 -4.82 -18.96 -10.41
C VAL A 27 -5.72 -17.79 -10.05
N ALA A 28 -7.04 -18.01 -9.89
CA ALA A 28 -7.97 -16.95 -9.52
C ALA A 28 -7.62 -16.29 -8.17
N ILE A 29 -7.29 -17.10 -7.15
CA ILE A 29 -6.87 -16.60 -5.84
C ILE A 29 -5.56 -15.80 -5.96
N LEU A 30 -4.56 -16.33 -6.66
CA LEU A 30 -3.27 -15.67 -6.87
C LEU A 30 -3.43 -14.34 -7.59
N THR A 31 -4.23 -14.29 -8.66
CA THR A 31 -4.51 -13.05 -9.40
C THR A 31 -5.18 -12.00 -8.52
N LYS A 32 -6.16 -12.41 -7.71
CA LYS A 32 -6.86 -11.50 -6.79
C LYS A 32 -5.93 -10.98 -5.69
N ASP A 33 -5.08 -11.83 -5.11
CA ASP A 33 -4.14 -11.42 -4.05
C ASP A 33 -2.99 -10.55 -4.60
N GLN A 34 -2.52 -10.84 -5.82
CA GLN A 34 -1.56 -10.00 -6.55
C GLN A 34 -2.15 -8.60 -6.79
N LYS A 35 -3.38 -8.51 -7.32
CA LYS A 35 -4.06 -7.23 -7.55
C LYS A 35 -4.28 -6.45 -6.26
N THR A 36 -4.64 -7.13 -5.18
CA THR A 36 -4.79 -6.50 -3.86
C THR A 36 -3.46 -5.90 -3.39
N SER A 37 -2.35 -6.63 -3.57
CA SER A 37 -1.01 -6.16 -3.22
C SER A 37 -0.57 -4.97 -4.08
N GLU A 38 -0.87 -4.98 -5.38
CA GLU A 38 -0.63 -3.85 -6.30
C GLU A 38 -1.40 -2.60 -5.86
N PHE A 39 -2.68 -2.72 -5.49
CA PHE A 39 -3.47 -1.59 -4.99
C PHE A 39 -2.91 -1.03 -3.68
N ARG A 40 -2.44 -1.88 -2.76
CA ARG A 40 -1.78 -1.42 -1.52
C ARG A 40 -0.47 -0.69 -1.81
N GLN A 41 0.36 -1.21 -2.71
CA GLN A 41 1.60 -0.54 -3.12
C GLN A 41 1.32 0.82 -3.78
N SER A 42 0.33 0.88 -4.69
CA SER A 42 -0.11 2.13 -5.31
C SER A 42 -0.61 3.15 -4.28
N TRP A 43 -1.35 2.71 -3.26
CA TRP A 43 -1.77 3.56 -2.16
C TRP A 43 -0.55 4.09 -1.36
N ILE A 44 0.42 3.24 -1.02
CA ILE A 44 1.66 3.60 -0.31
C ILE A 44 2.45 4.63 -1.11
N ASP A 45 2.68 4.36 -2.39
CA ASP A 45 3.47 5.24 -3.26
C ASP A 45 2.78 6.58 -3.47
N SER A 46 1.45 6.58 -3.61
CA SER A 46 0.69 7.82 -3.69
C SER A 46 0.79 8.66 -2.42
N LEU A 47 0.68 8.03 -1.25
CA LEU A 47 0.82 8.73 0.04
C LEU A 47 2.24 9.30 0.19
N ARG A 48 3.27 8.50 -0.13
CA ARG A 48 4.67 8.94 -0.13
C ARG A 48 4.86 10.16 -1.04
N ASN A 49 4.33 10.11 -2.25
CA ASN A 49 4.44 11.21 -3.22
C ASN A 49 3.72 12.47 -2.75
N ASP A 50 2.50 12.34 -2.21
CA ASP A 50 1.72 13.48 -1.72
C ASP A 50 2.43 14.15 -0.53
N VAL A 51 2.95 13.38 0.42
CA VAL A 51 3.69 13.90 1.58
C VAL A 51 5.02 14.54 1.19
N SER A 52 5.79 13.92 0.27
CA SER A 52 7.03 14.51 -0.23
C SER A 52 6.81 15.85 -0.93
N LYS A 53 5.74 15.96 -1.73
CA LYS A 53 5.37 17.23 -2.37
C LYS A 53 4.95 18.28 -1.35
N LEU A 54 4.15 17.91 -0.35
CA LEU A 54 3.74 18.80 0.73
C LEU A 54 4.96 19.34 1.48
N ALA A 55 5.85 18.46 1.91
CA ALA A 55 7.09 18.84 2.58
C ALA A 55 7.96 19.76 1.71
N GLY A 56 8.08 19.48 0.41
CA GLY A 56 8.83 20.31 -0.54
C GLY A 56 8.27 21.73 -0.67
N ILE A 57 6.95 21.88 -0.83
CA ILE A 57 6.28 23.18 -0.87
C ILE A 57 6.55 23.96 0.42
N MET A 58 6.46 23.29 1.58
CA MET A 58 6.67 23.95 2.87
C MET A 58 8.11 24.38 3.10
N TYR A 59 9.11 23.55 2.75
CA TYR A 59 10.52 23.95 2.82
C TYR A 59 10.82 25.11 1.89
N ALA A 60 10.21 25.14 0.70
CA ALA A 60 10.34 26.27 -0.22
C ALA A 60 9.76 27.56 0.38
N MET A 61 8.58 27.49 1.01
CA MET A 61 7.98 28.62 1.73
C MET A 61 8.86 29.13 2.87
N LEU A 62 9.48 28.23 3.66
CA LEU A 62 10.40 28.61 4.74
C LEU A 62 11.66 29.30 4.22
N SER A 63 12.30 28.75 3.19
CA SER A 63 13.49 29.34 2.56
C SER A 63 13.17 30.72 1.97
N PHE A 64 11.98 30.86 1.41
CA PHE A 64 11.54 32.13 0.86
C PHE A 64 11.26 33.18 1.95
N ALA A 65 10.67 32.80 3.08
CA ALA A 65 10.45 33.70 4.20
C ALA A 65 11.76 34.36 4.69
N ASP A 66 12.89 33.65 4.64
CA ASP A 66 14.20 34.22 4.94
C ASP A 66 14.67 35.19 3.83
N SER A 67 14.40 34.88 2.58
CA SER A 67 14.75 35.71 1.43
C SER A 67 13.99 37.05 1.41
N VAL A 68 12.73 37.07 1.84
CA VAL A 68 11.94 38.31 2.00
C VAL A 68 12.53 39.21 3.06
N LYS A 69 12.89 38.65 4.22
CA LYS A 69 13.52 39.42 5.30
C LYS A 69 14.80 40.11 4.84
N ALA A 70 15.52 39.50 3.89
CA ALA A 70 16.76 40.05 3.33
C ALA A 70 16.54 41.07 2.19
N LYS A 71 15.47 40.94 1.39
CA LYS A 71 15.29 41.69 0.13
C LYS A 71 14.14 42.70 0.11
N GLY A 72 13.32 42.75 1.16
CA GLY A 72 12.24 43.73 1.33
C GLY A 72 10.91 43.37 0.65
N GLU A 73 9.91 44.25 0.83
CA GLU A 73 8.48 43.98 0.55
C GLU A 73 8.15 43.75 -0.94
N SER A 74 8.87 44.39 -1.87
CA SER A 74 8.65 44.20 -3.32
C SER A 74 8.86 42.73 -3.73
N HIS A 75 9.85 42.07 -3.14
CA HIS A 75 10.13 40.66 -3.39
C HIS A 75 9.08 39.73 -2.75
N ALA A 76 8.49 40.15 -1.63
CA ALA A 76 7.39 39.42 -0.99
C ALA A 76 6.13 39.39 -1.87
N TYR A 77 5.80 40.51 -2.49
CA TYR A 77 4.65 40.62 -3.39
C TYR A 77 4.82 39.73 -4.63
N GLU A 78 5.99 39.78 -5.28
CA GLU A 78 6.31 38.96 -6.44
C GLU A 78 6.19 37.45 -6.14
N PHE A 79 6.62 37.04 -4.96
CA PHE A 79 6.45 35.65 -4.53
C PHE A 79 5.02 35.26 -4.21
N LEU A 80 4.26 36.11 -3.51
CA LEU A 80 2.86 35.81 -3.22
C LEU A 80 2.06 35.61 -4.50
N VAL A 81 2.31 36.45 -5.51
CA VAL A 81 1.67 36.34 -6.83
C VAL A 81 2.12 35.06 -7.55
N SER A 82 3.41 34.76 -7.56
CA SER A 82 3.95 33.56 -8.25
C SER A 82 3.69 32.24 -7.51
N SER A 83 3.44 32.27 -6.20
CA SER A 83 3.25 31.09 -5.35
C SER A 83 1.78 30.75 -5.09
N LYS A 84 0.84 31.51 -5.66
CA LYS A 84 -0.61 31.26 -5.53
C LYS A 84 -0.98 29.79 -5.80
N ASP A 85 -0.43 29.21 -6.87
CA ASP A 85 -0.70 27.82 -7.23
C ASP A 85 -0.13 26.84 -6.21
N SER A 86 1.01 27.16 -5.59
CA SER A 86 1.60 26.34 -4.51
C SER A 86 0.73 26.31 -3.24
N PHE A 87 0.02 27.40 -2.92
CA PHE A 87 -0.93 27.41 -1.79
C PHE A 87 -2.16 26.54 -2.08
N VAL A 88 -2.69 26.60 -3.31
CA VAL A 88 -3.80 25.74 -3.74
C VAL A 88 -3.36 24.27 -3.73
N ASP A 89 -2.18 23.99 -4.24
CA ASP A 89 -1.59 22.65 -4.25
C ASP A 89 -1.37 22.12 -2.83
N MET A 90 -0.90 22.95 -1.90
CA MET A 90 -0.76 22.57 -0.49
C MET A 90 -2.11 22.14 0.12
N ALA A 91 -3.17 22.93 -0.08
CA ALA A 91 -4.51 22.58 0.42
C ALA A 91 -5.05 21.29 -0.22
N ASN A 92 -4.81 21.10 -1.52
CA ASN A 92 -5.17 19.89 -2.24
C ASN A 92 -4.40 18.66 -1.72
N LEU A 93 -3.09 18.80 -1.47
CA LEU A 93 -2.25 17.72 -0.93
C LEU A 93 -2.71 17.32 0.47
N ILE A 94 -2.92 18.28 1.38
CA ILE A 94 -3.43 17.99 2.72
C ILE A 94 -4.78 17.26 2.64
N THR A 95 -5.69 17.72 1.79
CA THR A 95 -6.99 17.08 1.59
C THR A 95 -6.85 15.65 1.06
N ARG A 96 -6.03 15.44 0.03
CA ARG A 96 -5.78 14.11 -0.54
C ARG A 96 -5.13 13.16 0.46
N ILE A 97 -4.19 13.64 1.27
CA ILE A 97 -3.59 12.84 2.34
C ILE A 97 -4.67 12.46 3.36
N ARG A 98 -5.46 13.41 3.85
CA ARG A 98 -6.55 13.14 4.81
C ARG A 98 -7.53 12.09 4.27
N LEU A 99 -7.96 12.20 3.02
CA LEU A 99 -8.91 11.26 2.40
C LEU A 99 -8.35 9.84 2.24
N ARG A 100 -7.02 9.68 2.14
CA ARG A 100 -6.37 8.36 2.05
C ARG A 100 -6.21 7.67 3.40
N LEU A 101 -6.16 8.44 4.48
CA LEU A 101 -5.87 7.93 5.81
C LEU A 101 -7.13 7.45 6.53
N ASN A 102 -6.99 6.41 7.34
CA ASN A 102 -8.05 5.99 8.25
C ASN A 102 -8.00 6.82 9.55
N VAL A 103 -9.13 7.40 9.94
CA VAL A 103 -9.23 8.28 11.12
C VAL A 103 -8.78 7.61 12.41
N LYS A 104 -9.07 6.33 12.60
CA LYS A 104 -8.74 5.60 13.83
C LYS A 104 -7.30 5.09 13.81
N GLU A 105 -6.85 4.52 12.69
CA GLU A 105 -5.51 3.95 12.60
C GLU A 105 -4.42 5.02 12.51
N HIS A 106 -4.70 6.15 11.86
CA HIS A 106 -3.71 7.18 11.53
C HIS A 106 -3.94 8.50 12.27
N ALA A 107 -4.55 8.44 13.45
CA ALA A 107 -4.92 9.60 14.25
C ALA A 107 -3.73 10.55 14.53
N ARG A 108 -2.52 10.02 14.75
CA ARG A 108 -1.31 10.82 15.01
C ARG A 108 -0.91 11.67 13.80
N LEU A 109 -0.81 11.05 12.62
CA LEU A 109 -0.51 11.77 11.38
C LEU A 109 -1.57 12.84 11.07
N LEU A 110 -2.84 12.52 11.29
CA LEU A 110 -3.94 13.48 11.13
C LEU A 110 -3.79 14.67 12.09
N ALA A 111 -3.48 14.43 13.37
CA ALA A 111 -3.29 15.50 14.35
C ALA A 111 -2.12 16.45 13.98
N VAL A 112 -1.01 15.91 13.47
CA VAL A 112 0.12 16.75 13.01
C VAL A 112 -0.26 17.55 11.76
N LEU A 113 -0.98 16.95 10.81
CA LEU A 113 -1.50 17.64 9.63
C LEU A 113 -2.51 18.74 9.98
N ASP A 114 -3.34 18.51 11.00
CA ASP A 114 -4.31 19.50 11.48
C ASP A 114 -3.59 20.71 12.09
N THR A 115 -2.59 20.46 12.95
CA THR A 115 -1.73 21.49 13.53
C THR A 115 -1.01 22.30 12.45
N MET A 116 -0.53 21.62 11.41
CA MET A 116 0.10 22.25 10.25
C MET A 116 -0.86 23.12 9.45
N SER A 117 -2.11 22.68 9.24
CA SER A 117 -3.11 23.45 8.48
C SER A 117 -3.64 24.68 9.22
N GLN A 118 -3.51 24.71 10.55
CA GLN A 118 -3.95 25.81 11.41
C GLN A 118 -2.83 26.82 11.73
N GLY A 119 -1.61 26.56 11.27
CA GLY A 119 -0.39 27.26 11.70
C GLY A 119 -0.27 28.71 11.20
N GLU A 120 -1.09 29.62 11.71
CA GLU A 120 -0.83 31.06 11.64
C GLU A 120 0.17 31.46 12.74
N GLY A 121 1.20 32.22 12.39
CA GLY A 121 2.15 32.78 13.37
C GLY A 121 3.23 31.82 13.91
N LEU A 122 3.43 30.65 13.29
CA LEU A 122 4.50 29.73 13.67
C LEU A 122 5.89 30.31 13.35
N SER A 123 6.83 30.15 14.28
CA SER A 123 8.24 30.42 14.00
C SER A 123 8.81 29.42 13.00
N LYS A 124 9.87 29.81 12.28
CA LYS A 124 10.57 28.94 11.32
C LYS A 124 10.88 27.57 11.91
N LYS A 125 11.45 27.52 13.12
CA LYS A 125 11.82 26.28 13.81
C LYS A 125 10.60 25.42 14.14
N GLN A 126 9.46 26.02 14.49
CA GLN A 126 8.22 25.28 14.72
C GLN A 126 7.69 24.69 13.41
N THR A 127 7.73 25.45 12.32
CA THR A 127 7.30 24.95 11.00
C THR A 127 8.20 23.81 10.53
N GLU A 128 9.53 23.92 10.67
CA GLU A 128 10.47 22.82 10.38
C GLU A 128 10.14 21.57 11.19
N SER A 129 9.90 21.72 12.50
CA SER A 129 9.52 20.61 13.38
C SER A 129 8.19 19.96 12.98
N LEU A 130 7.21 20.74 12.48
CA LEU A 130 5.95 20.19 11.97
C LEU A 130 6.15 19.42 10.67
N ILE A 131 6.98 19.92 9.75
CA ILE A 131 7.31 19.20 8.51
C ILE A 131 7.96 17.86 8.85
N GLU A 132 8.95 17.86 9.74
CA GLU A 132 9.61 16.64 10.22
C GLU A 132 8.62 15.69 10.92
N GLY A 133 7.69 16.24 11.71
CA GLY A 133 6.62 15.47 12.35
C GLY A 133 5.72 14.76 11.34
N VAL A 134 5.27 15.45 10.29
CA VAL A 134 4.46 14.86 9.21
C VAL A 134 5.25 13.76 8.50
N VAL A 135 6.52 14.01 8.19
CA VAL A 135 7.39 13.02 7.53
C VAL A 135 7.58 11.78 8.42
N ALA A 136 7.88 11.97 9.71
CA ALA A 136 8.11 10.88 10.66
C ALA A 136 6.86 10.02 10.87
N GLU A 137 5.70 10.64 11.11
CA GLU A 137 4.44 9.91 11.26
C GLU A 137 4.03 9.20 9.97
N THR A 138 4.30 9.81 8.81
CA THR A 138 4.11 9.16 7.51
C THR A 138 5.00 7.93 7.37
N GLN A 139 6.28 8.00 7.75
CA GLN A 139 7.19 6.84 7.71
C GLN A 139 6.67 5.67 8.56
N LEU A 140 6.07 5.94 9.73
CA LEU A 140 5.47 4.91 10.57
C LEU A 140 4.27 4.24 9.88
N VAL A 141 3.38 5.04 9.27
CA VAL A 141 2.24 4.53 8.49
C VAL A 141 2.74 3.68 7.31
N LEU A 142 3.69 4.18 6.53
CA LEU A 142 4.26 3.46 5.39
C LEU A 142 4.92 2.15 5.81
N LYS A 143 5.65 2.12 6.95
CA LYS A 143 6.26 0.91 7.49
C LYS A 143 5.21 -0.13 7.88
N THR A 144 4.13 0.31 8.53
CA THR A 144 3.02 -0.56 8.95
C THR A 144 2.34 -1.19 7.74
N GLU A 145 2.00 -0.37 6.74
CA GLU A 145 1.37 -0.86 5.52
C GLU A 145 2.29 -1.75 4.70
N TRP A 146 3.59 -1.43 4.65
CA TRP A 146 4.57 -2.28 3.99
C TRP A 146 4.69 -3.67 4.62
N GLN A 147 4.64 -3.74 5.96
CA GLN A 147 4.59 -5.03 6.66
C GLN A 147 3.30 -5.80 6.35
N ARG A 148 2.16 -5.13 6.20
CA ARG A 148 0.90 -5.75 5.76
C ARG A 148 1.03 -6.33 4.35
N VAL A 149 1.63 -5.59 3.42
CA VAL A 149 1.91 -6.07 2.04
C VAL A 149 2.83 -7.30 2.06
N LYS A 150 3.94 -7.25 2.81
CA LYS A 150 4.90 -8.36 2.91
C LYS A 150 4.32 -9.63 3.52
N ARG A 151 3.42 -9.50 4.49
CA ARG A 151 2.75 -10.65 5.11
C ARG A 151 1.84 -11.40 4.12
N GLY A 152 1.40 -10.70 3.08
CA GLY A 152 0.47 -11.23 2.09
C GLY A 152 -0.93 -11.43 2.67
N GLU A 153 -1.82 -11.91 1.80
CA GLU A 153 -3.22 -12.17 2.15
C GLU A 153 -3.37 -13.57 2.78
N LYS A 154 -4.32 -13.73 3.71
CA LYS A 154 -4.56 -15.02 4.40
C LYS A 154 -4.96 -16.13 3.42
N SER A 155 -5.67 -15.78 2.34
CA SER A 155 -6.05 -16.71 1.26
C SER A 155 -4.84 -17.38 0.63
N PHE A 156 -3.81 -16.62 0.30
CA PHE A 156 -2.55 -17.16 -0.20
C PHE A 156 -1.87 -18.11 0.80
N GLN A 157 -1.86 -17.75 2.09
CA GLN A 157 -1.28 -18.61 3.14
C GLN A 157 -2.02 -19.94 3.22
N ILE A 158 -3.36 -19.91 3.20
CA ILE A 158 -4.20 -21.13 3.21
C ILE A 158 -3.92 -21.96 1.95
N LEU A 159 -3.94 -21.35 0.77
CA LEU A 159 -3.71 -22.03 -0.51
C LEU A 159 -2.34 -22.71 -0.55
N LYS A 160 -1.31 -22.07 0.02
CA LYS A 160 0.04 -22.62 0.13
C LYS A 160 0.05 -23.90 0.97
N TRP A 161 -0.57 -23.86 2.16
CA TRP A 161 -0.59 -25.01 3.07
C TRP A 161 -1.50 -26.13 2.58
N SER A 162 -2.66 -25.82 1.99
CA SER A 162 -3.54 -26.82 1.41
C SER A 162 -2.86 -27.54 0.24
N SER A 163 -2.17 -26.80 -0.64
CA SER A 163 -1.42 -27.39 -1.76
C SER A 163 -0.29 -28.29 -1.27
N ALA A 164 0.46 -27.86 -0.25
CA ALA A 164 1.52 -28.67 0.34
C ALA A 164 0.98 -29.96 0.96
N PHE A 165 -0.15 -29.89 1.67
CA PHE A 165 -0.81 -31.04 2.26
C PHE A 165 -1.28 -32.05 1.20
N VAL A 166 -1.94 -31.58 0.13
CA VAL A 166 -2.42 -32.43 -0.96
C VAL A 166 -1.25 -33.15 -1.66
N LEU A 167 -0.13 -32.44 -1.90
CA LEU A 167 1.05 -33.05 -2.49
C LEU A 167 1.66 -34.13 -1.59
N LEU A 168 1.81 -33.86 -0.29
CA LEU A 168 2.33 -34.83 0.67
C LEU A 168 1.43 -36.05 0.79
N ALA A 169 0.10 -35.85 0.90
CA ALA A 169 -0.86 -36.94 0.95
C ALA A 169 -0.81 -37.79 -0.33
N GLY A 170 -0.66 -37.15 -1.50
CA GLY A 170 -0.48 -37.85 -2.79
C GLY A 170 0.78 -38.71 -2.82
N VAL A 171 1.92 -38.17 -2.39
CA VAL A 171 3.19 -38.93 -2.31
C VAL A 171 3.05 -40.11 -1.36
N ILE A 172 2.50 -39.89 -0.16
CA ILE A 172 2.29 -40.96 0.84
C ILE A 172 1.38 -42.06 0.29
N GLY A 173 0.27 -41.68 -0.36
CA GLY A 173 -0.66 -42.63 -0.97
C GLY A 173 -0.02 -43.48 -2.05
N VAL A 174 0.80 -42.86 -2.92
CA VAL A 174 1.57 -43.57 -3.95
C VAL A 174 2.58 -44.51 -3.30
N THR A 175 3.36 -44.04 -2.31
CA THR A 175 4.36 -44.89 -1.64
C THR A 175 3.72 -46.09 -0.94
N TRP A 176 2.57 -45.91 -0.30
CA TRP A 176 1.84 -46.98 0.38
C TRP A 176 1.29 -48.01 -0.61
N TYR A 177 0.81 -47.57 -1.78
CA TYR A 177 0.34 -48.45 -2.84
C TYR A 177 1.47 -49.34 -3.41
N PHE A 178 2.67 -48.79 -3.61
CA PHE A 178 3.80 -49.54 -4.18
C PHE A 178 4.62 -50.33 -3.15
N TYR A 179 4.60 -49.91 -1.87
CA TYR A 179 5.31 -50.57 -0.77
C TYR A 179 4.39 -50.76 0.45
N PRO A 180 3.33 -51.57 0.35
CA PRO A 180 2.54 -51.94 1.51
C PRO A 180 3.41 -52.82 2.41
N SER A 181 3.67 -52.32 3.63
CA SER A 181 4.44 -53.05 4.66
C SER A 181 3.63 -54.21 5.21
#